data_AF-A0A849R306-F1
#
_entry.id   AF-A0A849R306-F1
#
_cell.length_a   1.000
_cell.length_b   1.000
_cell.length_c   1.000
_cell.angle_alpha   90.00
_cell.angle_beta   90.00
_cell.angle_gamma   90.00
#
_symmetry.space_group_name_H-M   'P 1'
#
loop_
_entity.id
_entity.type
_entity.pdbx_description
1 polymer ?
#
loop_
_entity_poly.entity_id
_entity_poly.type
_entity_poly.pdbx_seq_one_letter_code
_entity_poly.pdbx_strand_id
1 'polypeptide(L)'
;MSMQRKTITITEQMESWVKTQVESGKYGNDSEYFRDLVRKDQERREAENHLRYLLDEAESSGMSERSPQEIWAEAEIRLTGN
;
A
#
# COMPACT_ATOMS: atom_id res chain seq x y z
N MET A 1 9.64 -15.12 -16.07
CA MET A 1 9.66 -13.75 -16.62
C MET A 1 11.10 -13.35 -16.89
N SER A 2 11.36 -12.52 -17.91
CA SER A 2 12.71 -12.01 -18.18
C SER A 2 13.03 -10.82 -17.28
N MET A 3 14.21 -10.82 -16.65
CA MET A 3 14.70 -9.65 -15.91
C MET A 3 15.32 -8.65 -16.88
N GLN A 4 14.93 -7.38 -16.76
CA GLN A 4 15.50 -6.28 -17.56
C GLN A 4 16.53 -5.53 -16.73
N ARG A 5 17.74 -5.34 -17.26
CA ARG A 5 18.80 -4.56 -16.59
C ARG A 5 18.53 -3.07 -16.78
N LYS A 6 18.68 -2.30 -15.70
CA LYS A 6 18.65 -0.82 -15.73
C LYS A 6 19.92 -0.30 -15.06
N THR A 7 20.53 0.72 -15.65
CA THR A 7 21.59 1.51 -15.02
C THR A 7 20.96 2.76 -14.45
N ILE A 8 21.23 3.05 -13.18
CA ILE A 8 20.69 4.21 -12.46
C ILE A 8 21.84 4.95 -11.79
N THR A 9 21.74 6.28 -11.72
CA THR A 9 22.66 7.11 -10.95
C THR A 9 21.98 7.49 -9.64
N ILE A 10 22.68 7.28 -8.53
CA ILE A 10 22.20 7.61 -7.19
C ILE A 10 23.26 8.44 -6.46
N THR A 11 22.87 9.07 -5.36
CA THR A 11 23.82 9.83 -4.54
C THR A 11 24.70 8.88 -3.71
N GLU A 12 25.87 9.36 -3.28
CA GLU A 12 26.76 8.60 -2.38
C GLU A 12 26.04 8.20 -1.07
N GLN A 13 25.19 9.07 -0.54
CA GLN A 13 24.39 8.76 0.64
C GLN A 13 23.42 7.59 0.40
N MET A 14 22.79 7.53 -0.78
CA MET A 14 21.91 6.41 -1.14
C MET A 14 22.70 5.12 -1.30
N GLU A 15 23.88 5.17 -1.91
CA GLU A 15 24.77 4.02 -2.06
C GLU A 15 25.17 3.46 -0.68
N SER A 16 25.63 4.33 0.23
CA SER A 16 25.96 3.92 1.60
C SER A 16 24.78 3.26 2.30
N TRP A 17 23.56 3.78 2.11
CA TRP A 17 22.35 3.20 2.69
C TRP A 17 22.05 1.80 2.11
N VAL A 18 22.09 1.66 0.78
CA VAL A 18 21.87 0.38 0.08
C VAL A 18 22.85 -0.68 0.59
N LYS A 19 24.13 -0.31 0.71
CA LYS A 19 25.18 -1.19 1.22
C LYS A 19 24.88 -1.68 2.63
N THR A 20 24.44 -0.81 3.54
CA THR A 20 24.05 -1.23 4.90
C THR A 20 22.88 -2.22 4.89
N GLN A 21 21.91 -2.07 3.97
CA GLN A 21 20.81 -3.02 3.86
C GLN A 21 21.29 -4.41 3.40
N VAL A 22 22.26 -4.47 2.48
CA VAL A 22 22.86 -5.73 2.02
C VAL A 22 23.75 -6.34 3.11
N GLU A 23 24.61 -5.55 3.75
CA GLU A 23 25.51 -5.98 4.83
C GLU A 23 24.75 -6.51 6.06
N SER A 24 23.53 -6.02 6.30
CA SER A 24 22.66 -6.55 7.36
C SER A 24 22.20 -8.00 7.11
N GLY A 25 22.42 -8.54 5.91
CA GLY A 25 21.97 -9.87 5.48
C GLY A 25 20.50 -9.92 5.06
N LYS A 26 19.79 -8.79 5.10
CA LYS A 26 18.38 -8.70 4.69
C LYS A 26 18.17 -8.89 3.19
N TYR A 27 19.17 -8.55 2.38
CA TYR A 27 19.16 -8.69 0.92
C TYR A 27 20.49 -9.27 0.46
N GLY A 28 20.47 -10.11 -0.58
CA GLY A 28 21.68 -10.72 -1.12
C GLY A 28 22.47 -9.80 -2.07
N ASN A 29 21.86 -8.73 -2.58
CA ASN A 29 22.49 -7.70 -3.41
C ASN A 29 21.61 -6.46 -3.58
N ASP A 30 22.18 -5.40 -4.13
CA ASP A 30 21.50 -4.12 -4.38
C ASP A 30 20.27 -4.28 -5.27
N SER A 31 20.37 -5.11 -6.32
CA SER A 31 19.25 -5.33 -7.25
C SER A 31 18.05 -5.95 -6.55
N GLU A 32 18.26 -6.76 -5.51
CA GLU A 32 17.20 -7.33 -4.70
C GLU A 32 16.54 -6.28 -3.81
N TYR A 33 17.34 -5.44 -3.17
CA TYR A 33 16.83 -4.31 -2.40
C TYR A 33 16.00 -3.35 -3.25
N PHE A 34 16.50 -2.96 -4.43
CA PHE A 34 15.76 -2.08 -5.33
C PHE A 34 14.45 -2.72 -5.84
N ARG A 35 14.45 -4.02 -6.13
CA ARG A 35 13.22 -4.74 -6.53
C ARG A 35 12.18 -4.72 -5.40
N ASP A 36 12.61 -4.92 -4.16
CA ASP A 36 11.74 -4.86 -3.00
C ASP A 36 11.18 -3.44 -2.77
N LEU A 37 12.01 -2.40 -2.91
CA LEU A 37 11.56 -1.01 -2.85
C LEU A 37 10.50 -0.68 -3.91
N VAL A 38 10.70 -1.13 -5.15
CA VAL A 38 9.72 -0.93 -6.22
C VAL A 38 8.40 -1.62 -5.90
N ARG A 39 8.43 -2.86 -5.37
CA ARG A 39 7.22 -3.58 -4.97
C ARG A 39 6.47 -2.84 -3.87
N LYS A 40 7.17 -2.39 -2.84
CA LYS A 40 6.57 -1.61 -1.75
C LYS A 40 5.97 -0.29 -2.22
N ASP A 41 6.60 0.38 -3.18
CA ASP A 41 6.02 1.60 -3.77
C ASP A 41 4.75 1.29 -4.57
N GLN A 42 4.72 0.18 -5.32
CA GLN A 42 3.52 -0.29 -6.03
C GLN A 42 2.38 -0.61 -5.05
N GLU A 43 2.65 -1.43 -4.04
CA GLU A 43 1.66 -1.79 -3.00
C GLU A 43 1.09 -0.56 -2.30
N ARG A 44 1.94 0.40 -1.93
CA ARG A 44 1.50 1.66 -1.30
C ARG A 44 0.62 2.47 -2.25
N ARG A 45 1.00 2.61 -3.52
CA ARG A 45 0.20 3.35 -4.51
C ARG A 45 -1.13 2.68 -4.80
N GLU A 46 -1.16 1.35 -4.85
CA GLU A 46 -2.39 0.58 -5.02
C GLU A 46 -3.33 0.79 -3.83
N ALA A 47 -2.81 0.74 -2.60
CA ALA A 47 -3.60 1.03 -1.39
C ALA A 47 -4.13 2.48 -1.39
N GLU A 48 -3.31 3.46 -1.76
CA GLU A 48 -3.74 4.86 -1.87
C GLU A 48 -4.83 5.04 -2.94
N ASN A 49 -4.67 4.40 -4.10
CA ASN A 49 -5.67 4.46 -5.17
C ASN A 49 -6.98 3.78 -4.77
N HIS A 50 -6.91 2.65 -4.06
CA HIS A 50 -8.08 1.96 -3.56
C HIS A 50 -8.83 2.80 -2.53
N LEU A 51 -8.10 3.44 -1.61
CA LEU A 51 -8.71 4.37 -0.65
C LEU A 51 -9.40 5.54 -1.35
N ARG A 52 -8.75 6.15 -2.35
CA ARG A 52 -9.36 7.23 -3.14
C ARG A 52 -10.64 6.77 -3.82
N TYR A 53 -10.63 5.59 -4.42
CA TYR A 53 -11.83 5.01 -5.04
C TYR A 53 -12.99 4.87 -4.04
N LEU A 54 -12.72 4.35 -2.84
CA LEU A 54 -13.75 4.21 -1.79
C LEU A 54 -14.28 5.57 -1.32
N LEU A 55 -13.42 6.58 -1.24
CA LEU A 55 -13.84 7.95 -0.90
C LEU A 55 -14.71 8.56 -2.00
N ASP A 56 -14.30 8.44 -3.26
CA ASP A 56 -15.07 8.93 -4.40
C ASP A 56 -16.45 8.25 -4.46
N GLU A 57 -16.51 6.94 -4.22
CA GLU A 57 -17.76 6.19 -4.14
C GLU A 57 -18.64 6.70 -2.99
N ALA A 58 -18.08 6.86 -1.79
CA ALA A 58 -18.80 7.37 -0.62
C ALA A 58 -19.34 8.80 -0.83
N GLU A 59 -18.54 9.70 -1.38
CA GLU A 59 -18.95 11.06 -1.70
C GLU A 59 -20.07 11.08 -2.75
N SER A 60 -19.98 10.21 -3.77
CA SER A 60 -21.02 10.09 -4.80
C SER A 60 -22.33 9.50 -4.29
N SER A 61 -22.28 8.70 -3.22
CA SER A 61 -23.46 8.08 -2.59
C SER A 61 -24.33 9.08 -1.80
N GLY A 62 -23.80 10.28 -1.55
CA GLY A 62 -24.48 11.33 -0.80
C GLY A 62 -24.42 11.14 0.72
N MET A 63 -25.01 12.09 1.46
CA MET A 63 -25.04 12.03 2.92
C MET A 63 -26.08 11.04 3.42
N SER A 64 -25.72 10.28 4.44
CA SER A 64 -26.68 9.43 5.15
C SER A 64 -27.45 10.23 6.20
N GLU A 65 -28.77 10.08 6.20
CA GLU A 65 -29.64 10.63 7.26
C GLU A 65 -29.70 9.73 8.51
N ARG A 66 -28.99 8.59 8.49
CA ARG A 66 -29.02 7.63 9.60
C ARG A 66 -28.20 8.10 10.78
N SER A 67 -28.79 8.01 11.97
CA SER A 67 -28.09 8.19 13.22
C SER A 67 -27.18 6.99 13.55
N PRO A 68 -26.13 7.17 14.37
CA PRO A 68 -25.29 6.07 14.84
C PRO A 68 -26.07 4.92 15.49
N GLN A 69 -27.17 5.23 16.21
CA GLN A 69 -28.02 4.23 16.86
C GLN A 69 -28.76 3.35 15.84
N GLU A 70 -29.25 3.95 14.74
CA GLU A 70 -29.92 3.21 13.66
C GLU A 70 -28.95 2.31 12.90
N ILE A 71 -27.71 2.78 12.67
CA ILE A 71 -26.65 1.98 12.05
C ILE A 71 -26.30 0.78 12.94
N TRP A 72 -26.18 0.98 14.25
CA TRP A 72 -25.88 -0.09 15.20
C TRP A 72 -26.99 -1.14 15.24
N ALA A 73 -28.26 -0.72 15.37
CA ALA A 73 -29.40 -1.63 15.41
C ALA A 73 -29.50 -2.46 14.12
N GLU A 74 -29.27 -1.86 12.95
CA GLU A 74 -29.26 -2.59 11.68
C GLU A 74 -28.13 -3.63 11.62
N ALA A 75 -26.94 -3.30 12.13
CA ALA A 75 -25.81 -4.23 12.17
C ALA A 75 -26.09 -5.44 13.08
N GLU A 76 -26.70 -5.23 14.24
CA GLU A 76 -27.11 -6.33 15.14
C GLU A 76 -28.16 -7.24 14.52
N ILE A 77 -29.17 -6.67 13.84
CA ILE A 77 -30.19 -7.45 13.11
C ILE A 77 -29.51 -8.30 12.02
N ARG A 78 -28.55 -7.74 11.28
CA ARG A 78 -27.83 -8.46 10.22
C ARG A 78 -26.99 -9.62 10.73
N LEU A 79 -26.38 -9.47 11.91
CA LEU A 79 -25.55 -10.52 12.53
C LEU A 79 -26.38 -11.63 13.18
N THR A 80 -27.57 -11.31 13.68
CA THR A 80 -28.46 -12.28 14.36
C THR A 80 -29.47 -12.95 13.42
N GLY A 81 -29.67 -12.40 12.23
CA GLY A 81 -30.63 -12.88 11.21
C GLY A 81 -30.07 -13.86 10.17
N ASN A 82 -28.85 -14.39 10.37
CA ASN A 82 -28.21 -15.42 9.54
C ASN A 82 -27.78 -16.61 10.41
#